data_AF-A0A9R1NAF9-F1
#
_entry.id   AF-A0A9R1NAF9-F1
#
_cell.length_a   1.000
_cell.length_b   1.000
_cell.length_c   1.000
_cell.angle_alpha   90.00
_cell.angle_beta   90.00
_cell.angle_gamma   90.00
#
_symmetry.space_group_name_H-M   'P 1'
#
loop_
_entity.id
_entity.type
_entity.pdbx_description
1 polymer ?
#
loop_
_entity_poly.entity_id
_entity_poly.type
_entity_poly.pdbx_seq_one_letter_code
_entity_poly.pdbx_strand_id
1 'polypeptide(L)'
;MRHVLPAVHRAVSRGARAAAMGSSAGAGARDPGGNPTVGRLREIFRGGGDAADGWEKSWETGVTPWDLGKPTPIIEHLVKSGTLPKGRALVPGCGMGYDVVALASPERFVVGLEISNIAAEKAKQWSSSLPNADWFTFLVADFFKWRPSEPFDLIFDYTFFCALDPSMRLAWAETVSRLLKPDGELITLIYLISDQEGGPPYNNTVADYQKVLEPLGFKAVCMEDNELAIKPRKGVEKLGRWKRCGRPQSSL
;
A
#
# COMPACT_ATOMS: atom_id res chain seq x y z
N MET A 1 -2.05 4.13 76.41
CA MET A 1 -3.31 4.73 75.93
C MET A 1 -2.96 5.60 74.73
N ARG A 2 -3.21 5.13 73.51
CA ARG A 2 -2.85 5.85 72.27
C ARG A 2 -4.12 6.16 71.47
N HIS A 3 -4.09 7.36 70.90
CA HIS A 3 -5.18 8.09 70.29
C HIS A 3 -5.88 7.38 69.12
N VAL A 4 -7.18 7.65 69.04
CA VAL A 4 -8.13 7.30 67.98
C VAL A 4 -8.00 8.30 66.82
N LEU A 5 -7.97 7.80 65.58
CA LEU A 5 -8.26 8.54 64.35
C LEU A 5 -9.40 7.82 63.60
N PRO A 6 -10.36 8.55 62.98
CA PRO A 6 -11.52 7.92 62.34
C PRO A 6 -11.29 7.62 60.85
N ALA A 7 -12.12 6.68 60.38
CA ALA A 7 -12.20 6.14 59.04
C ALA A 7 -12.49 7.19 57.95
N VAL A 8 -11.85 7.01 56.78
CA VAL A 8 -12.18 7.75 55.55
C VAL A 8 -12.93 6.81 54.62
N HIS A 9 -14.17 7.19 54.31
CA HIS A 9 -15.09 6.47 53.44
C HIS A 9 -14.61 6.49 51.98
N ARG A 10 -14.76 5.32 51.36
CA ARG A 10 -14.57 5.00 49.95
C ARG A 10 -15.70 5.62 49.12
N ALA A 11 -15.38 6.36 48.06
CA ALA A 11 -16.32 6.68 46.98
C ALA A 11 -15.66 6.40 45.63
N VAL A 12 -16.16 5.36 44.97
CA VAL A 12 -15.85 5.00 43.59
C VAL A 12 -16.87 5.72 42.71
N SER A 13 -16.44 6.62 41.83
CA SER A 13 -17.27 7.14 40.75
C SER A 13 -16.74 6.64 39.40
N ARG A 14 -17.43 5.63 38.87
CA ARG A 14 -17.37 5.24 37.46
C ARG A 14 -18.02 6.33 36.62
N GLY A 15 -17.31 6.83 35.62
CA GLY A 15 -17.83 7.72 34.60
C GLY A 15 -17.17 7.40 33.27
N ALA A 16 -17.59 6.28 32.65
CA ALA A 16 -17.23 5.98 31.27
C ALA A 16 -18.01 6.94 30.35
N ARG A 17 -17.31 7.88 29.70
CA ARG A 17 -17.86 8.57 28.54
C ARG A 17 -17.49 7.78 27.30
N ALA A 18 -18.51 7.14 26.72
CA ALA A 18 -18.46 6.67 25.34
C ALA A 18 -18.26 7.90 24.44
N ALA A 19 -17.14 7.95 23.73
CA ALA A 19 -16.96 8.89 22.64
C ALA A 19 -17.74 8.36 21.44
N ALA A 20 -18.77 9.09 21.05
CA ALA A 20 -19.56 8.83 19.86
C ALA A 20 -18.66 8.83 18.62
N MET A 21 -18.78 7.79 17.79
CA MET A 21 -18.22 7.77 16.45
C MET A 21 -18.97 8.80 15.60
N GLY A 22 -18.37 9.97 15.45
CA GLY A 22 -18.77 10.95 14.45
C GLY A 22 -18.43 10.43 13.06
N SER A 23 -19.44 10.14 12.27
CA SER A 23 -19.33 9.94 10.83
C SER A 23 -18.89 11.27 10.20
N SER A 24 -17.59 11.42 9.94
CA SER A 24 -17.11 12.38 8.95
C SER A 24 -17.05 11.64 7.62
N ALA A 25 -18.04 11.88 6.76
CA ALA A 25 -17.89 11.64 5.33
C ALA A 25 -16.67 12.45 4.87
N GLY A 26 -15.53 11.78 4.71
CA GLY A 26 -14.29 12.39 4.25
C GLY A 26 -14.51 12.91 2.84
N ALA A 27 -14.29 14.21 2.64
CA ALA A 27 -14.27 14.82 1.32
C ALA A 27 -13.19 14.14 0.48
N GLY A 28 -13.61 13.26 -0.44
CA GLY A 28 -12.71 12.67 -1.43
C GLY A 28 -12.09 13.76 -2.30
N ALA A 29 -10.89 13.48 -2.82
CA ALA A 29 -10.28 14.31 -3.85
C ALA A 29 -11.26 14.45 -5.02
N ARG A 30 -11.45 15.68 -5.51
CA ARG A 30 -12.04 15.88 -6.84
C ARG A 30 -11.09 15.28 -7.87
N ASP A 31 -11.64 14.38 -8.68
CA ASP A 31 -11.19 13.91 -9.99
C ASP A 31 -9.72 14.21 -10.39
N PRO A 32 -8.79 13.22 -10.38
CA PRO A 32 -7.58 13.27 -11.17
C PRO A 32 -7.86 13.28 -12.68
N GLY A 33 -9.09 13.06 -13.15
CA GLY A 33 -9.54 13.21 -14.54
C GLY A 33 -9.47 14.65 -15.08
N GLY A 34 -9.31 15.65 -14.21
CA GLY A 34 -8.84 16.98 -14.63
C GLY A 34 -7.39 17.01 -15.13
N ASN A 35 -6.61 15.94 -14.92
CA ASN A 35 -5.24 15.81 -15.42
C ASN A 35 -5.24 15.25 -16.87
N PRO A 36 -4.80 16.02 -17.88
CA PRO A 36 -4.80 15.56 -19.28
C PRO A 36 -3.96 14.30 -19.51
N THR A 37 -2.94 14.05 -18.68
CA THR A 37 -2.11 12.85 -18.79
C THR A 37 -2.84 11.61 -18.27
N VAL A 38 -3.74 11.74 -17.30
CA VAL A 38 -4.63 10.65 -16.88
C VAL A 38 -5.67 10.35 -17.97
N GLY A 39 -6.17 11.37 -18.67
CA GLY A 39 -7.02 11.18 -19.84
C GLY A 39 -6.34 10.35 -20.93
N ARG A 40 -5.10 10.70 -21.29
CA ARG A 40 -4.28 9.95 -22.24
C ARG A 40 -3.98 8.52 -21.79
N LEU A 41 -3.71 8.31 -20.50
CA LEU A 41 -3.57 6.97 -19.96
C LEU A 41 -4.83 6.14 -20.21
N ARG A 42 -6.01 6.69 -19.90
CA ARG A 42 -7.29 6.00 -20.11
C ARG A 42 -7.60 5.75 -21.58
N GLU A 43 -7.04 6.53 -22.51
CA GLU A 43 -7.14 6.26 -23.94
C GLU A 43 -6.29 5.06 -24.35
N ILE A 44 -5.08 4.91 -23.80
CA ILE A 44 -4.23 3.72 -24.02
C ILE A 44 -4.99 2.45 -23.62
N PHE A 45 -5.63 2.45 -22.45
CA PHE A 45 -6.40 1.29 -21.95
C PHE A 45 -7.71 1.04 -22.71
N ARG A 46 -8.23 2.03 -23.45
CA ARG A 46 -9.41 1.86 -24.32
C ARG A 46 -9.08 1.26 -25.69
N GLY A 47 -7.81 1.25 -26.09
CA GLY A 47 -7.35 0.82 -27.41
C GLY A 47 -7.53 -0.68 -27.72
N GLY A 48 -7.91 -1.49 -26.74
CA GLY A 48 -7.99 -2.95 -26.86
C GLY A 48 -6.63 -3.62 -26.68
N GLY A 49 -6.58 -4.69 -25.89
CA GLY A 49 -5.37 -5.33 -25.38
C GLY A 49 -5.62 -5.80 -23.94
N ASP A 50 -4.78 -6.69 -23.41
CA ASP A 50 -4.88 -7.01 -21.99
C ASP A 50 -4.24 -5.89 -21.14
N ALA A 51 -4.36 -5.99 -19.81
CA ALA A 51 -3.81 -4.96 -18.93
C ALA A 51 -2.29 -4.79 -19.07
N ALA A 52 -1.55 -5.87 -19.35
CA ALA A 52 -0.09 -5.82 -19.50
C ALA A 52 0.30 -5.00 -20.74
N ASP A 53 -0.40 -5.19 -21.86
CA ASP A 53 -0.21 -4.39 -23.06
C ASP A 53 -0.42 -2.89 -22.79
N GLY A 54 -1.47 -2.55 -22.03
CA GLY A 54 -1.78 -1.17 -21.64
C GLY A 54 -0.67 -0.52 -20.80
N TRP A 55 -0.15 -1.25 -19.80
CA TRP A 55 0.95 -0.76 -18.96
C TRP A 55 2.25 -0.63 -19.75
N GLU A 56 2.63 -1.63 -20.55
CA GLU A 56 3.82 -1.54 -21.41
C GLU A 56 3.75 -0.34 -22.35
N LYS A 57 2.60 -0.14 -23.01
CA LYS A 57 2.39 0.99 -23.93
C LYS A 57 2.50 2.35 -23.24
N SER A 58 2.04 2.45 -22.00
CA SER A 58 2.17 3.67 -21.20
C SER A 58 3.64 4.05 -20.95
N TRP A 59 4.50 3.07 -20.68
CA TRP A 59 5.94 3.27 -20.48
C TRP A 59 6.68 3.56 -21.80
N GLU A 60 6.27 2.91 -22.89
CA GLU A 60 6.79 3.17 -24.23
C GLU A 60 6.52 4.62 -24.68
N THR A 61 5.30 5.10 -24.45
CA THR A 61 4.85 6.43 -24.88
C THR A 61 5.12 7.54 -23.86
N GLY A 62 5.68 7.21 -22.69
CA GLY A 62 5.98 8.17 -21.62
C GLY A 62 4.73 8.75 -20.93
N VAL A 63 3.59 8.06 -21.02
CA VAL A 63 2.33 8.47 -20.37
C VAL A 63 2.26 7.83 -18.99
N THR A 64 3.02 8.38 -18.03
CA THR A 64 3.20 7.81 -16.68
C THR A 64 2.78 8.78 -15.56
N PRO A 65 1.50 9.22 -15.51
CA PRO A 65 1.04 10.26 -14.58
C PRO A 65 1.13 9.89 -13.09
N TRP A 66 1.32 8.61 -12.77
CA TRP A 66 1.53 8.14 -11.39
C TRP A 66 2.98 8.30 -10.91
N ASP A 67 3.94 8.35 -11.84
CA ASP A 67 5.37 8.35 -11.53
C ASP A 67 5.79 9.70 -10.91
N LEU A 68 6.42 9.62 -9.74
CA LEU A 68 6.91 10.79 -8.99
C LEU A 68 8.34 11.18 -9.38
N GLY A 69 9.07 10.33 -10.10
CA GLY A 69 10.49 10.48 -10.43
C GLY A 69 11.43 10.40 -9.21
N LYS A 70 10.91 9.99 -8.06
CA LYS A 70 11.62 9.92 -6.77
C LYS A 70 10.87 9.02 -5.77
N PRO A 71 11.50 8.64 -4.65
CA PRO A 71 10.82 7.92 -3.59
C PRO A 71 9.61 8.67 -3.05
N THR A 72 8.58 7.92 -2.67
CA THR A 72 7.39 8.45 -2.01
C THR A 72 7.80 8.99 -0.64
N PRO A 73 7.50 10.27 -0.28
CA PRO A 73 8.02 10.88 0.95
C PRO A 73 7.72 10.09 2.24
N ILE A 74 6.57 9.42 2.32
CA ILE A 74 6.22 8.59 3.50
C ILE A 74 7.15 7.38 3.64
N ILE A 75 7.67 6.82 2.54
CA ILE A 75 8.59 5.68 2.60
C ILE A 75 9.91 6.11 3.26
N GLU A 76 10.47 7.24 2.87
CA GLU A 76 11.70 7.75 3.49
C GLU A 76 11.50 7.98 5.00
N HIS A 77 10.33 8.49 5.40
CA HIS A 77 9.99 8.67 6.80
C HIS A 77 9.87 7.33 7.54
N LEU A 78 9.15 6.35 6.97
CA LEU A 78 8.97 5.03 7.56
C LEU A 78 10.30 4.29 7.71
N VAL A 79 11.20 4.38 6.72
CA VAL A 79 12.56 3.82 6.81
C VAL A 79 13.34 4.46 7.95
N LYS A 80 13.35 5.80 8.05
CA LYS A 80 14.03 6.53 9.13
C LYS A 80 13.46 6.23 10.52
N SER A 81 12.18 5.88 10.62
CA SER A 81 11.55 5.53 11.90
C SER A 81 12.08 4.22 12.50
N GLY A 82 12.67 3.33 11.69
CA GLY A 82 13.11 2.00 12.13
C GLY A 82 11.96 1.03 12.46
N THR A 83 10.70 1.37 12.17
CA THR A 83 9.52 0.57 12.53
C THR A 83 9.06 -0.42 11.45
N LEU A 84 9.71 -0.41 10.30
CA LEU A 84 9.41 -1.31 9.19
C LEU A 84 10.03 -2.71 9.45
N PRO A 85 9.32 -3.81 9.13
CA PRO A 85 9.86 -5.16 9.25
C PRO A 85 11.21 -5.32 8.53
N LYS A 86 12.11 -6.10 9.12
CA LYS A 86 13.34 -6.57 8.47
C LYS A 86 13.05 -7.80 7.59
N GLY A 87 14.03 -8.29 6.85
CA GLY A 87 13.90 -9.49 6.02
C GLY A 87 13.54 -9.17 4.57
N ARG A 88 12.54 -9.87 4.02
CA ARG A 88 12.15 -9.73 2.61
C ARG A 88 10.96 -8.78 2.47
N ALA A 89 11.08 -7.80 1.58
CA ALA A 89 9.98 -6.93 1.21
C ALA A 89 9.59 -7.05 -0.27
N LEU A 90 8.33 -6.80 -0.59
CA LEU A 90 7.80 -6.78 -1.94
C LEU A 90 7.09 -5.45 -2.22
N VAL A 91 7.35 -4.87 -3.38
CA VAL A 91 6.60 -3.75 -3.96
C VAL A 91 5.96 -4.24 -5.27
N PRO A 92 4.65 -4.51 -5.31
CA PRO A 92 3.96 -4.94 -6.53
C PRO A 92 3.67 -3.73 -7.43
N GLY A 93 3.83 -3.91 -8.75
CA GLY A 93 3.66 -2.82 -9.72
C GLY A 93 4.65 -1.68 -9.47
N CYS A 94 5.93 -2.00 -9.32
CA CYS A 94 6.91 -1.05 -8.81
C CYS A 94 7.30 0.07 -9.80
N GLY A 95 6.94 -0.04 -11.07
CA GLY A 95 7.31 0.92 -12.12
C GLY A 95 8.83 1.14 -12.16
N MET A 96 9.25 2.40 -12.11
CA MET A 96 10.66 2.80 -12.04
C MET A 96 11.38 2.40 -10.74
N GLY A 97 10.67 1.87 -9.74
CA GLY A 97 11.32 1.22 -8.60
C GLY A 97 11.89 2.15 -7.53
N TYR A 98 11.51 3.43 -7.49
CA TYR A 98 12.04 4.38 -6.51
C TYR A 98 11.79 3.94 -5.06
N ASP A 99 10.59 3.44 -4.76
CA ASP A 99 10.25 2.94 -3.42
C ASP A 99 10.94 1.61 -3.10
N VAL A 100 11.23 0.79 -4.12
CA VAL A 100 12.03 -0.43 -3.96
C VAL A 100 13.43 -0.08 -3.47
N VAL A 101 14.08 0.87 -4.14
CA VAL A 101 15.42 1.35 -3.77
C VAL A 101 15.42 2.00 -2.39
N ALA A 102 14.41 2.83 -2.08
CA ALA A 102 14.34 3.52 -0.80
C ALA A 102 14.10 2.59 0.39
N LEU A 103 13.35 1.50 0.20
CA LEU A 103 13.10 0.49 1.23
C LEU A 103 14.31 -0.42 1.50
N ALA A 104 15.23 -0.53 0.55
CA ALA A 104 16.31 -1.50 0.55
C ALA A 104 17.48 -1.12 1.47
N SER A 105 17.94 -2.09 2.26
CA SER A 105 19.01 -1.91 3.24
C SER A 105 19.69 -3.26 3.55
N PRO A 106 20.84 -3.27 4.25
CA PRO A 106 21.47 -4.52 4.70
C PRO A 106 20.59 -5.46 5.52
N GLU A 107 19.50 -4.96 6.10
CA GLU A 107 18.55 -5.75 6.88
C GLU A 107 17.21 -5.98 6.16
N ARG A 108 17.05 -5.45 4.94
CA ARG A 108 15.84 -5.60 4.14
C ARG A 108 16.15 -5.74 2.65
N PHE A 109 15.98 -6.95 2.14
CA PHE A 109 16.06 -7.23 0.71
C PHE A 109 14.70 -6.98 0.05
N VAL A 110 14.65 -6.14 -0.99
CA VAL A 110 13.39 -5.70 -1.60
C VAL A 110 13.26 -6.23 -3.03
N VAL A 111 12.13 -6.87 -3.32
CA VAL A 111 11.76 -7.28 -4.68
C VAL A 111 10.75 -6.28 -5.22
N GLY A 112 11.08 -5.63 -6.34
CA GLY A 112 10.12 -4.93 -7.17
C GLY A 112 9.54 -5.87 -8.23
N LEU A 113 8.23 -6.09 -8.22
CA LEU A 113 7.53 -6.77 -9.31
C LEU A 113 6.95 -5.76 -10.28
N GLU A 114 7.17 -5.97 -11.57
CA GLU A 114 6.63 -5.14 -12.63
C GLU A 114 6.20 -6.00 -13.81
N ILE A 115 5.07 -5.67 -14.44
CA ILE A 115 4.58 -6.41 -15.62
C ILE A 115 5.25 -5.88 -16.89
N SER A 116 5.61 -4.60 -16.91
CA SER A 116 6.26 -3.93 -18.04
C SER A 116 7.76 -4.25 -18.11
N ASN A 117 8.21 -4.72 -19.27
CA ASN A 117 9.64 -4.92 -19.53
C ASN A 117 10.37 -3.58 -19.54
N ILE A 118 9.82 -2.59 -20.26
CA ILE A 118 10.41 -1.25 -20.37
C ILE A 118 10.63 -0.63 -18.99
N ALA A 119 9.64 -0.68 -18.10
CA ALA A 119 9.74 -0.11 -16.77
C ALA A 119 10.80 -0.82 -15.92
N ALA A 120 10.78 -2.15 -15.89
CA ALA A 120 11.72 -2.94 -15.12
C ALA A 120 13.17 -2.78 -15.61
N GLU A 121 13.40 -2.70 -16.92
CA GLU A 121 14.72 -2.45 -17.50
C GLU A 121 15.21 -1.05 -17.16
N LYS A 122 14.37 -0.02 -17.32
CA LYS A 122 14.71 1.34 -16.92
C LYS A 122 15.05 1.40 -15.42
N ALA A 123 14.24 0.74 -14.58
CA ALA A 123 14.47 0.64 -13.14
C ALA A 123 15.87 0.07 -12.83
N LYS A 124 16.21 -1.07 -13.43
CA LYS A 124 17.54 -1.69 -13.29
C LYS A 124 18.66 -0.76 -13.75
N GLN A 125 18.50 -0.12 -14.90
CA GLN A 125 19.53 0.73 -15.49
C GLN A 125 19.91 1.89 -14.56
N TRP A 126 18.93 2.67 -14.09
CA TRP A 126 19.23 3.86 -13.28
C TRP A 126 19.73 3.51 -11.88
N SER A 127 19.31 2.37 -11.32
CA SER A 127 19.60 2.02 -9.92
C SER A 127 20.84 1.13 -9.74
N SER A 128 21.36 0.53 -10.81
CA SER A 128 22.41 -0.51 -10.74
C SER A 128 23.72 -0.09 -10.07
N SER A 129 24.05 1.21 -10.11
CA SER A 129 25.28 1.77 -9.52
C SER A 129 25.08 2.37 -8.13
N LEU A 130 23.87 2.26 -7.56
CA LEU A 130 23.58 2.83 -6.26
C LEU A 130 24.28 2.04 -5.14
N PRO A 131 24.66 2.70 -4.02
CA PRO A 131 25.36 2.04 -2.92
C PRO A 131 24.63 0.86 -2.29
N ASN A 132 23.31 0.78 -2.44
CA ASN A 132 22.47 -0.30 -1.91
C ASN A 132 21.97 -1.28 -2.98
N ALA A 133 22.59 -1.31 -4.17
CA ALA A 133 22.18 -2.16 -5.29
C ALA A 133 22.13 -3.67 -4.95
N ASP A 134 22.95 -4.13 -4.01
CA ASP A 134 22.95 -5.53 -3.55
C ASP A 134 21.70 -5.91 -2.75
N TRP A 135 20.89 -4.94 -2.32
CA TRP A 135 19.77 -5.13 -1.41
C TRP A 135 18.40 -5.04 -2.08
N PHE A 136 18.35 -4.96 -3.41
CA PHE A 136 17.09 -5.03 -4.15
C PHE A 136 17.23 -5.73 -5.49
N THR A 137 16.09 -6.12 -6.06
CA THR A 137 16.01 -6.63 -7.42
C THR A 137 14.69 -6.28 -8.07
N PHE A 138 14.69 -6.23 -9.40
CA PHE A 138 13.50 -6.01 -10.21
C PHE A 138 13.22 -7.25 -11.06
N LEU A 139 12.00 -7.79 -10.94
CA LEU A 139 11.57 -8.96 -11.70
C LEU A 139 10.40 -8.57 -12.59
N VAL A 140 10.51 -8.93 -13.88
CA VAL A 140 9.39 -8.86 -14.80
C VAL A 140 8.50 -10.08 -14.55
N ALA A 141 7.37 -9.88 -13.88
CA ALA A 141 6.42 -10.95 -13.64
C ALA A 141 5.01 -10.42 -13.33
N ASP A 142 4.02 -11.22 -13.67
CA ASP A 142 2.62 -11.01 -13.30
C ASP A 142 2.42 -11.32 -11.81
N PHE A 143 2.05 -10.31 -11.02
CA PHE A 143 1.78 -10.43 -9.58
C PHE A 143 0.83 -11.58 -9.22
N PHE A 144 -0.22 -11.79 -10.02
CA PHE A 144 -1.24 -12.81 -9.74
C PHE A 144 -0.73 -14.23 -10.05
N LYS A 145 0.22 -14.37 -10.98
CA LYS A 145 0.76 -15.67 -11.43
C LYS A 145 2.09 -16.03 -10.79
N TRP A 146 2.87 -15.05 -10.34
CA TRP A 146 4.19 -15.28 -9.77
C TRP A 146 4.13 -16.11 -8.48
N ARG A 147 5.08 -17.05 -8.34
CA ARG A 147 5.19 -17.96 -7.20
C ARG A 147 6.66 -17.98 -6.75
N PRO A 148 7.07 -17.10 -5.82
CA PRO A 148 8.41 -17.16 -5.25
C PRO A 148 8.54 -18.40 -4.35
N SER A 149 9.78 -18.86 -4.16
CA SER A 149 10.09 -19.94 -3.21
C SER A 149 9.88 -19.52 -1.75
N GLU A 150 10.03 -18.23 -1.45
CA GLU A 150 9.94 -17.68 -0.11
C GLU A 150 8.94 -16.51 -0.02
N PRO A 151 8.09 -16.49 1.02
CA PRO A 151 7.18 -15.37 1.29
C PRO A 151 7.92 -14.13 1.83
N PHE A 152 7.17 -13.05 2.01
CA PHE A 152 7.66 -11.72 2.41
C PHE A 152 7.28 -11.36 3.84
N ASP A 153 8.18 -10.67 4.53
CA ASP A 153 7.95 -10.05 5.83
C ASP A 153 7.16 -8.74 5.69
N LEU A 154 7.32 -8.05 4.56
CA LEU A 154 6.64 -6.79 4.24
C LEU A 154 6.12 -6.79 2.79
N ILE A 155 4.89 -6.33 2.58
CA ILE A 155 4.41 -5.90 1.25
C ILE A 155 4.05 -4.42 1.36
N PHE A 156 4.55 -3.59 0.45
CA PHE A 156 4.18 -2.18 0.34
C PHE A 156 3.43 -1.94 -0.97
N ASP A 157 2.14 -1.63 -0.87
CA ASP A 157 1.28 -1.30 -2.02
C ASP A 157 1.03 0.21 -2.06
N TYR A 158 1.40 0.83 -3.18
CA TYR A 158 1.03 2.20 -3.49
C TYR A 158 0.80 2.36 -5.00
N THR A 159 -0.33 2.94 -5.35
CA THR A 159 -0.80 3.10 -6.74
C THR A 159 -0.99 1.82 -7.54
N PHE A 160 -0.82 0.63 -6.93
CA PHE A 160 -1.06 -0.66 -7.57
C PHE A 160 -2.51 -1.10 -7.41
N PHE A 161 -3.03 -1.18 -6.18
CA PHE A 161 -4.43 -1.60 -5.97
C PHE A 161 -5.47 -0.73 -6.70
N CYS A 162 -5.28 0.60 -6.72
CA CYS A 162 -6.19 1.50 -7.44
C CYS A 162 -6.00 1.45 -8.96
N ALA A 163 -4.93 0.86 -9.47
CA ALA A 163 -4.72 0.63 -10.89
C ALA A 163 -5.45 -0.62 -11.40
N LEU A 164 -5.81 -1.54 -10.50
CA LEU A 164 -6.53 -2.78 -10.84
C LEU A 164 -8.01 -2.50 -11.10
N ASP A 165 -8.56 -3.21 -12.09
CA ASP A 165 -10.01 -3.31 -12.24
C ASP A 165 -10.64 -3.78 -10.92
N PRO A 166 -11.76 -3.17 -10.46
CA PRO A 166 -12.39 -3.55 -9.19
C PRO A 166 -12.68 -5.05 -9.03
N SER A 167 -12.94 -5.78 -10.12
CA SER A 167 -13.15 -7.23 -10.11
C SER A 167 -11.91 -8.03 -9.68
N MET A 168 -10.71 -7.47 -9.83
CA MET A 168 -9.43 -8.11 -9.49
C MET A 168 -9.03 -7.91 -8.03
N ARG A 169 -9.73 -7.06 -7.26
CA ARG A 169 -9.34 -6.68 -5.89
C ARG A 169 -9.37 -7.85 -4.90
N LEU A 170 -10.29 -8.80 -5.09
CA LEU A 170 -10.30 -10.03 -4.30
C LEU A 170 -9.07 -10.90 -4.60
N ALA A 171 -8.77 -11.10 -5.89
CA ALA A 171 -7.58 -11.84 -6.32
C ALA A 171 -6.27 -11.18 -5.86
N TRP A 172 -6.26 -9.84 -5.78
CA TRP A 172 -5.15 -9.09 -5.18
C TRP A 172 -4.99 -9.45 -3.70
N ALA A 173 -6.06 -9.41 -2.91
CA ALA A 173 -6.01 -9.70 -1.49
C ALA A 173 -5.59 -11.15 -1.21
N GLU A 174 -6.09 -12.10 -1.99
CA GLU A 174 -5.69 -13.51 -1.93
C GLU A 174 -4.21 -13.70 -2.28
N THR A 175 -3.72 -12.94 -3.27
CA THR A 175 -2.31 -12.97 -3.67
C THR A 175 -1.41 -12.35 -2.60
N VAL A 176 -1.78 -11.20 -2.02
CA VAL A 176 -1.11 -10.62 -0.86
C VAL A 176 -1.08 -11.63 0.29
N SER A 177 -2.20 -12.26 0.61
CA SER A 177 -2.32 -13.26 1.66
C SER A 177 -1.39 -14.46 1.45
N ARG A 178 -1.23 -14.90 0.20
CA ARG A 178 -0.32 -16.01 -0.18
C ARG A 178 1.15 -15.61 -0.12
N LEU A 179 1.48 -14.40 -0.55
CA LEU A 179 2.87 -13.92 -0.65
C LEU A 179 3.42 -13.45 0.69
N LEU A 180 2.56 -13.06 1.64
CA LEU A 180 2.97 -12.59 2.95
C LEU A 180 3.16 -13.74 3.94
N LYS A 181 4.20 -13.68 4.76
CA LYS A 181 4.40 -14.58 5.90
C LYS A 181 3.22 -14.50 6.89
N PRO A 182 2.98 -15.54 7.69
CA PRO A 182 1.91 -15.53 8.70
C PRO A 182 1.97 -14.33 9.66
N ASP A 183 3.18 -13.89 10.04
CA ASP A 183 3.47 -12.75 10.90
C ASP A 183 3.90 -11.50 10.11
N GLY A 184 3.87 -11.56 8.78
CA GLY A 184 4.24 -10.44 7.91
C GLY A 184 3.26 -9.27 8.00
N GLU A 185 3.66 -8.16 7.42
CA GLU A 185 2.89 -6.92 7.41
C GLU A 185 2.60 -6.45 5.99
N LEU A 186 1.35 -6.07 5.74
CA LEU A 186 0.98 -5.32 4.54
C LEU A 186 0.89 -3.84 4.93
N ILE A 187 1.57 -2.99 4.18
CA ILE A 187 1.43 -1.54 4.26
C ILE A 187 0.81 -1.05 2.95
N THR A 188 -0.28 -0.32 3.04
CA THR A 188 -0.97 0.27 1.89
C THR A 188 -0.95 1.78 2.03
N LEU A 189 -0.46 2.49 1.01
CA LEU A 189 -0.72 3.92 0.88
C LEU A 189 -1.98 4.08 0.02
N ILE A 190 -3.11 4.21 0.71
CA ILE A 190 -4.45 4.22 0.12
C ILE A 190 -4.67 5.60 -0.50
N TYR A 191 -4.53 5.69 -1.83
CA TYR A 191 -4.92 6.88 -2.58
C TYR A 191 -6.46 6.95 -2.66
N LEU A 192 -7.06 7.92 -1.98
CA LEU A 192 -8.51 8.13 -1.88
C LEU A 192 -9.04 8.80 -3.14
N ILE A 193 -9.84 8.06 -3.88
CA ILE A 193 -10.34 8.41 -5.20
C ILE A 193 -11.85 8.18 -5.20
N SER A 194 -12.65 9.22 -5.42
CA SER A 194 -14.10 9.12 -5.53
C SER A 194 -14.61 9.76 -6.82
N ASP A 195 -15.89 9.50 -7.10
CA ASP A 195 -16.69 10.20 -8.11
C ASP A 195 -16.12 10.17 -9.54
N GLN A 196 -15.40 9.11 -9.88
CA GLN A 196 -14.91 8.87 -11.23
C GLN A 196 -15.64 7.75 -11.95
N GLU A 197 -15.77 7.94 -13.25
CA GLU A 197 -16.15 6.90 -14.20
C GLU A 197 -14.89 6.20 -14.73
N GLY A 198 -14.79 4.89 -14.48
CA GLY A 198 -13.72 4.04 -14.99
C GLY A 198 -12.37 4.22 -14.28
N GLY A 199 -11.30 3.88 -15.01
CA GLY A 199 -9.91 3.88 -14.55
C GLY A 199 -8.97 3.40 -15.67
N PRO A 200 -7.68 3.18 -15.38
CA PRO A 200 -6.99 3.49 -14.13
C PRO A 200 -6.68 5.00 -13.95
N PRO A 201 -6.38 5.45 -12.71
CA PRO A 201 -6.75 4.77 -11.48
C PRO A 201 -8.28 4.75 -11.31
N TYR A 202 -8.80 3.69 -10.68
CA TYR A 202 -10.21 3.51 -10.34
C TYR A 202 -10.55 4.10 -8.97
N ASN A 203 -11.83 4.36 -8.72
CA ASN A 203 -12.34 4.77 -7.40
C ASN A 203 -11.84 3.82 -6.30
N ASN A 204 -11.34 4.39 -5.22
CA ASN A 204 -10.59 3.66 -4.22
C ASN A 204 -10.78 4.33 -2.85
N THR A 205 -11.22 3.55 -1.88
CA THR A 205 -11.52 3.99 -0.51
C THR A 205 -10.92 3.03 0.50
N VAL A 206 -10.85 3.42 1.77
CA VAL A 206 -10.46 2.50 2.86
C VAL A 206 -11.37 1.26 2.90
N ALA A 207 -12.67 1.44 2.67
CA ALA A 207 -13.65 0.35 2.70
C ALA A 207 -13.38 -0.70 1.61
N ASP A 208 -12.83 -0.32 0.45
CA ASP A 208 -12.47 -1.26 -0.61
C ASP A 208 -11.40 -2.25 -0.17
N TYR A 209 -10.40 -1.79 0.59
CA TYR A 209 -9.37 -2.65 1.17
C TYR A 209 -9.95 -3.55 2.26
N GLN A 210 -10.74 -2.97 3.18
CA GLN A 210 -11.36 -3.73 4.27
C GLN A 210 -12.23 -4.88 3.73
N LYS A 211 -13.04 -4.60 2.71
CA LYS A 211 -13.95 -5.57 2.07
C LYS A 211 -13.23 -6.83 1.59
N VAL A 212 -11.99 -6.71 1.10
CA VAL A 212 -11.24 -7.86 0.54
C VAL A 212 -10.22 -8.44 1.53
N LEU A 213 -9.68 -7.63 2.45
CA LEU A 213 -8.66 -8.05 3.43
C LEU A 213 -9.27 -8.70 4.68
N GLU A 214 -10.34 -8.14 5.23
CA GLU A 214 -10.93 -8.63 6.49
C GLU A 214 -11.45 -10.07 6.41
N PRO A 215 -12.12 -10.52 5.31
CA PRO A 215 -12.52 -11.93 5.16
C PRO A 215 -11.33 -12.92 5.17
N LEU A 216 -10.14 -12.45 4.79
CA LEU A 216 -8.89 -13.22 4.80
C LEU A 216 -8.16 -13.17 6.15
N GLY A 217 -8.75 -12.53 7.17
CA GLY A 217 -8.22 -12.46 8.52
C GLY A 217 -7.22 -11.33 8.76
N PHE A 218 -7.07 -10.40 7.81
CA PHE A 218 -6.31 -9.18 8.04
C PHE A 218 -7.12 -8.18 8.87
N LYS A 219 -6.43 -7.43 9.73
CA LYS A 219 -6.98 -6.27 10.43
C LYS A 219 -6.05 -5.10 10.28
N ALA A 220 -6.61 -3.90 10.09
CA ALA A 220 -5.86 -2.67 10.18
C ALA A 220 -5.41 -2.48 11.63
N VAL A 221 -4.09 -2.43 11.87
CA VAL A 221 -3.49 -2.09 13.17
C VAL A 221 -3.24 -0.59 13.29
N CYS A 222 -3.19 0.12 12.16
CA CYS A 222 -3.05 1.56 12.06
C CYS A 222 -3.73 2.04 10.77
N MET A 223 -4.37 3.21 10.86
CA MET A 223 -4.98 3.93 9.73
C MET A 223 -4.84 5.43 9.98
N GLU A 224 -3.92 6.08 9.27
CA GLU A 224 -3.51 7.46 9.51
C GLU A 224 -3.56 8.29 8.23
N ASP A 225 -3.75 9.60 8.34
CA ASP A 225 -3.63 10.52 7.22
C ASP A 225 -2.15 10.67 6.80
N ASN A 226 -1.87 10.72 5.49
CA ASN A 226 -0.53 10.98 5.01
C ASN A 226 -0.21 12.48 4.99
N GLU A 227 0.30 13.00 6.10
CA GLU A 227 0.74 14.40 6.21
C GLU A 227 1.95 14.75 5.34
N LEU A 228 2.66 13.73 4.83
CA LEU A 228 3.81 13.86 3.92
C LEU A 228 3.42 13.73 2.45
N ALA A 229 2.11 13.66 2.15
CA ALA A 229 1.63 13.58 0.78
C ALA A 229 2.08 14.79 -0.05
N ILE A 230 2.50 14.51 -1.30
CA ILE A 230 2.84 15.56 -2.26
C ILE A 230 1.62 16.45 -2.55
N LYS A 231 1.85 17.69 -2.98
CA LYS A 231 0.78 18.69 -3.18
C LYS A 231 -0.45 18.17 -3.93
N PRO A 232 -0.34 17.41 -5.05
CA PRO A 232 -1.52 16.89 -5.75
C PRO A 232 -2.29 15.79 -5.00
N ARG A 233 -1.67 15.13 -4.03
CA ARG A 233 -2.24 14.01 -3.26
C ARG A 233 -2.47 14.34 -1.78
N LYS A 234 -2.31 15.62 -1.40
CA LYS A 234 -2.46 16.07 -0.02
C LYS A 234 -3.91 15.96 0.45
N GLY A 235 -4.11 15.37 1.63
CA GLY A 235 -5.43 15.16 2.25
C GLY A 235 -6.25 14.05 1.61
N VAL A 236 -5.68 13.31 0.65
CA VAL A 236 -6.38 12.29 -0.13
C VAL A 236 -5.60 10.97 -0.14
N GLU A 237 -4.77 10.77 0.87
CA GLU A 237 -4.00 9.55 1.08
C GLU A 237 -4.07 9.14 2.54
N LYS A 238 -4.28 7.84 2.77
CA LYS A 238 -4.19 7.24 4.10
C LYS A 238 -3.15 6.13 4.13
N LEU A 239 -2.32 6.12 5.16
CA LEU A 239 -1.41 5.02 5.46
C LEU A 239 -2.18 3.96 6.27
N GLY A 240 -2.34 2.77 5.69
CA GLY A 240 -2.88 1.60 6.36
C GLY A 240 -1.78 0.59 6.66
N ARG A 241 -1.70 0.11 7.90
CA ARG A 241 -0.85 -1.03 8.28
C ARG A 241 -1.75 -2.20 8.66
N TRP A 242 -1.53 -3.37 8.06
CA TRP A 242 -2.41 -4.53 8.18
C TRP A 242 -1.62 -5.76 8.63
N LYS A 243 -2.17 -6.48 9.61
CA LYS A 243 -1.63 -7.74 10.13
C LYS A 243 -2.68 -8.83 10.06
N ARG A 244 -2.27 -10.07 9.85
CA ARG A 244 -3.15 -11.23 10.01
C ARG A 244 -3.36 -11.47 11.51
N CYS A 245 -4.60 -11.40 11.97
CA CYS A 245 -4.95 -11.87 13.30
C CYS A 245 -5.30 -13.36 13.19
N GLY A 246 -4.56 -14.22 13.88
CA GLY A 246 -4.74 -15.66 13.79
C GLY A 246 -6.20 -16.07 13.92
N ARG A 247 -6.70 -16.93 13.02
CA ARG A 247 -7.79 -17.83 13.40
C ARG A 247 -7.25 -18.70 14.54
N PRO A 248 -8.05 -19.06 15.55
CA PRO A 248 -7.73 -20.23 16.35
C PRO A 248 -7.45 -21.37 15.36
N GLN A 249 -6.33 -22.07 15.51
CA GLN A 249 -6.16 -23.35 14.82
C GLN A 249 -7.38 -24.18 15.18
N SER A 250 -8.29 -24.40 14.24
CA SER A 250 -9.22 -25.51 14.33
C SER A 250 -8.36 -26.75 14.15
N SER A 251 -7.90 -27.30 15.27
CA SER A 251 -7.43 -28.66 15.37
C SER A 251 -8.52 -29.59 14.81
N LEU A 252 -8.21 -30.25 13.70
CA LEU A 252 -8.81 -31.54 13.33
C LEU A 252 -7.69 -32.58 13.42
#